data_AF-A0A5M3PYZ5-F1
#
_entry.id   AF-A0A5M3PYZ5-F1
#
_cell.length_a   1.000
_cell.length_b   1.000
_cell.length_c   1.000
_cell.angle_alpha   90.00
_cell.angle_beta   90.00
_cell.angle_gamma   90.00
#
_symmetry.space_group_name_H-M   'P 1'
#
loop_
_entity.id
_entity.type
_entity.pdbx_description
1 polymer ?
#
loop_
_entity_poly.entity_id
_entity_poly.type
_entity_poly.pdbx_seq_one_letter_code
_entity_poly.pdbx_strand_id
1 'polypeptide(L)'
;MALAEARYYAQHQALVNHLLANVPNRPGAGDSSQPVSAWLQTLFSDTLPDSLGLRIDTLERHTKTPLLEIRANGSVDPTRALRTEVSPLDHHWILTTVPSPKGLEDVARAASQTVWLAGFALSVFAASLALLLNRRLHLQTLHIRGLEQREIGADHQIANFQVEKSILRQALNDSEQRSRDLVALSGAVIWELDENGRIGFVSTQIAELLDRAPADLVGQPLEELVAPAFQDNFRRALAAARNDSSIERIDLPLLHRDQEAEVPVVLRVRALKDPVHGLSGFRVSTLQRMTL
;
A
#
# COMPACT_ATOMS: atom_id res chain seq x y z
N MET A 1 44.29 1.26 -26.22
CA MET A 1 45.53 1.52 -27.00
C MET A 1 46.48 0.32 -26.96
N ALA A 2 46.87 -0.20 -25.79
CA ALA A 2 47.83 -1.32 -25.66
C ALA A 2 47.52 -2.59 -26.51
N LEU A 3 46.25 -2.98 -26.66
CA LEU A 3 45.88 -4.17 -27.45
C LEU A 3 46.11 -3.98 -28.97
N ALA A 4 45.90 -2.77 -29.48
CA ALA A 4 46.07 -2.46 -30.90
C ALA A 4 47.55 -2.41 -31.29
N GLU A 5 48.39 -1.83 -30.42
CA GLU A 5 49.84 -1.81 -30.57
C GLU A 5 50.44 -3.22 -30.50
N ALA A 6 50.00 -4.04 -29.54
CA ALA A 6 50.43 -5.43 -29.43
C ALA A 6 50.04 -6.26 -30.67
N ARG A 7 48.82 -6.09 -31.20
CA ARG A 7 48.37 -6.75 -32.43
C ARG A 7 49.19 -6.31 -33.64
N TYR A 8 49.49 -5.01 -33.75
CA TYR A 8 50.30 -4.48 -34.83
C TYR A 8 51.73 -5.03 -34.79
N TYR A 9 52.36 -5.06 -33.60
CA TYR A 9 53.68 -5.66 -33.41
C TYR A 9 53.70 -7.15 -33.76
N ALA A 10 52.67 -7.91 -33.37
CA ALA A 10 52.53 -9.33 -33.71
C ALA A 10 52.38 -9.55 -35.23
N GLN A 11 51.60 -8.70 -35.92
CA GLN A 11 51.45 -8.75 -37.37
C GLN A 11 52.76 -8.42 -38.10
N HIS A 12 53.49 -7.41 -37.65
CA HIS A 12 54.82 -7.08 -38.17
C HIS A 12 55.79 -8.25 -38.00
N GLN A 13 55.87 -8.83 -36.81
CA GLN A 13 56.75 -9.97 -36.54
C GLN A 13 56.38 -11.21 -37.36
N ALA A 14 55.08 -11.45 -37.61
CA ALA A 14 54.63 -12.52 -38.49
C ALA A 14 55.13 -12.33 -39.93
N LEU A 15 55.11 -11.09 -40.45
CA LEU A 15 55.64 -10.77 -41.78
C LEU A 15 57.16 -10.92 -41.86
N VAL A 16 57.90 -10.52 -40.81
CA VAL A 16 59.35 -10.75 -40.69
C VAL A 16 59.67 -12.24 -40.73
N ASN A 17 58.95 -13.05 -39.93
CA ASN A 17 59.16 -14.49 -39.89
C ASN A 17 58.78 -15.16 -41.22
N HIS A 18 57.72 -14.68 -41.88
CA HIS A 18 57.30 -15.16 -43.19
C HIS A 18 58.35 -14.88 -44.27
N LEU A 19 59.01 -13.71 -44.20
CA LEU A 19 60.16 -13.39 -45.05
C LEU A 19 61.30 -14.39 -44.81
N LEU A 20 61.72 -14.54 -43.55
CA LEU A 20 62.85 -15.39 -43.14
C LEU A 20 62.65 -16.88 -43.48
N ALA A 21 61.42 -17.39 -43.33
CA ALA A 21 61.10 -18.78 -43.59
C ALA A 21 61.14 -19.16 -45.07
N ASN A 22 60.93 -18.20 -45.98
CA ASN A 22 60.78 -18.44 -47.41
C ASN A 22 61.97 -17.94 -48.24
N VAL A 23 63.05 -17.47 -47.61
CA VAL A 23 64.24 -16.97 -48.34
C VAL A 23 64.89 -18.10 -49.15
N PRO A 24 65.12 -17.92 -50.47
CA PRO A 24 65.81 -18.91 -51.28
C PRO A 24 67.30 -19.05 -50.90
N ASN A 25 67.83 -20.28 -50.85
CA ASN A 25 69.22 -20.60 -50.47
C ASN A 25 70.33 -19.97 -51.37
N ARG A 26 69.97 -19.42 -52.53
CA ARG A 26 70.83 -18.55 -53.36
C ARG A 26 69.98 -17.51 -54.08
N PRO A 27 70.00 -16.23 -53.69
CA PRO A 27 69.42 -15.17 -54.51
C PRO A 27 70.34 -14.93 -55.71
N GLY A 28 70.20 -15.73 -56.78
CA GLY A 28 70.86 -15.45 -58.07
C GLY A 28 71.62 -16.59 -58.75
N ALA A 29 71.49 -17.86 -58.35
CA ALA A 29 72.10 -18.95 -59.10
C ALA A 29 71.13 -20.13 -59.33
N GLY A 30 70.48 -20.12 -60.50
CA GLY A 30 69.72 -21.26 -61.01
C GLY A 30 68.53 -20.87 -61.90
N ASP A 31 68.79 -20.71 -63.20
CA ASP A 31 67.87 -21.01 -64.32
C ASP A 31 66.41 -20.51 -64.23
N SER A 32 66.21 -19.24 -63.87
CA SER A 32 65.05 -18.42 -64.29
C SER A 32 65.23 -16.97 -63.83
N SER A 33 65.28 -16.05 -64.78
CA SER A 33 65.58 -14.63 -64.58
C SER A 33 64.40 -13.85 -63.98
N GLN A 34 63.91 -14.22 -62.79
CA GLN A 34 62.95 -13.39 -62.06
C GLN A 34 63.69 -12.43 -61.11
N PRO A 35 63.49 -11.11 -61.22
CA PRO A 35 64.10 -10.15 -60.30
C PRO A 35 63.57 -10.39 -58.88
N VAL A 36 64.43 -10.20 -57.86
CA VAL A 36 64.10 -10.37 -56.42
C VAL A 36 62.81 -9.63 -56.04
N SER A 37 62.53 -8.50 -56.69
CA SER A 37 61.28 -7.74 -56.53
C SER A 37 60.01 -8.51 -56.92
N ALA A 38 60.04 -9.31 -58.01
CA ALA A 38 58.90 -10.09 -58.46
C ALA A 38 58.59 -11.28 -57.53
N TRP A 39 59.64 -11.90 -56.97
CA TRP A 39 59.49 -12.93 -55.94
C TRP A 39 58.90 -12.34 -54.65
N LEU A 40 59.46 -11.23 -54.16
CA LEU A 40 58.94 -10.53 -52.98
C LEU A 40 57.48 -10.11 -53.19
N GLN A 41 57.12 -9.62 -54.38
CA GLN A 41 55.76 -9.25 -54.70
C GLN A 41 54.81 -10.45 -54.62
N THR A 42 55.21 -11.60 -55.16
CA THR A 42 54.41 -12.83 -55.08
C THR A 42 54.26 -13.32 -53.63
N LEU A 43 55.34 -13.24 -52.84
CA LEU A 43 55.34 -13.67 -51.43
C LEU A 43 54.36 -12.88 -50.55
N PHE A 44 54.24 -11.58 -50.79
CA PHE A 44 53.44 -10.69 -49.95
C PHE A 44 52.07 -10.30 -50.52
N SER A 45 51.77 -10.64 -51.78
CA SER A 45 50.48 -10.29 -52.40
C SER A 45 49.28 -10.92 -51.68
N ASP A 46 49.41 -12.19 -51.24
CA ASP A 46 48.31 -12.93 -50.60
C ASP A 46 48.36 -12.90 -49.06
N THR A 47 49.50 -12.49 -48.48
CA THR A 47 49.75 -12.57 -47.04
C THR A 47 49.68 -11.22 -46.33
N LEU A 48 49.70 -10.11 -47.06
CA LEU A 48 49.66 -8.77 -46.49
C LEU A 48 48.21 -8.36 -46.16
N PRO A 49 47.87 -8.11 -44.87
CA PRO A 49 46.55 -7.62 -44.50
C PRO A 49 46.23 -6.26 -45.12
N ASP A 50 44.97 -6.01 -45.47
CA ASP A 50 44.52 -4.73 -46.05
C ASP A 50 44.76 -3.52 -45.15
N SER A 51 44.95 -3.77 -43.86
CA SER A 51 45.26 -2.75 -42.87
C SER A 51 46.73 -2.29 -42.88
N LEU A 52 47.62 -2.91 -43.65
CA LEU A 52 49.07 -2.68 -43.63
C LEU A 52 49.67 -2.38 -45.01
N GLY A 53 50.59 -1.43 -45.04
CA GLY A 53 51.55 -1.22 -46.11
C GLY A 53 52.89 -1.86 -45.75
N LEU A 54 53.60 -2.35 -46.78
CA LEU A 54 54.90 -3.00 -46.65
C LEU A 54 55.91 -2.33 -47.58
N ARG A 55 57.10 -2.06 -47.05
CA ARG A 55 58.24 -1.55 -47.81
C ARG A 55 59.49 -2.31 -47.43
N ILE A 56 60.25 -2.77 -48.43
CA ILE A 56 61.50 -3.49 -48.26
C ILE A 56 62.60 -2.67 -48.93
N ASP A 57 63.57 -2.20 -48.15
CA ASP A 57 64.75 -1.50 -48.67
C ASP A 57 66.00 -2.37 -48.47
N THR A 58 66.97 -2.26 -49.39
CA THR A 58 68.32 -2.83 -49.22
C THR A 58 69.22 -1.83 -48.49
N LEU A 59 70.04 -2.31 -47.56
CA LEU A 59 71.04 -1.52 -46.84
C LEU A 59 72.41 -1.48 -47.57
N GLU A 60 72.50 -2.11 -48.73
CA GLU A 60 73.72 -2.07 -49.55
C GLU A 60 73.97 -0.64 -50.07
N ARG A 61 75.21 -0.18 -49.92
CA ARG A 61 75.66 1.17 -50.35
C ARG A 61 75.33 1.34 -51.84
N HIS A 62 74.57 2.39 -52.17
CA HIS A 62 74.28 2.95 -53.51
C HIS A 62 72.87 2.79 -54.10
N THR A 63 71.89 2.19 -53.43
CA THR A 63 70.49 2.09 -53.95
C THR A 63 69.50 2.92 -53.14
N LYS A 64 68.83 3.90 -53.78
CA LYS A 64 67.77 4.74 -53.15
C LYS A 64 66.35 4.24 -53.44
N THR A 65 66.21 3.17 -54.23
CA THR A 65 64.93 2.60 -54.65
C THR A 65 64.58 1.38 -53.79
N PRO A 66 63.35 1.28 -53.26
CA PRO A 66 62.91 0.09 -52.52
C PRO A 66 62.90 -1.14 -53.44
N LEU A 67 63.20 -2.31 -52.87
CA LEU A 67 63.11 -3.62 -53.55
C LEU A 67 61.65 -4.04 -53.77
N LEU A 68 60.77 -3.66 -52.84
CA LEU A 68 59.34 -3.90 -52.91
C LEU A 68 58.61 -2.78 -52.16
N GLU A 69 57.52 -2.29 -52.75
CA GLU A 69 56.62 -1.34 -52.12
C GLU A 69 55.16 -1.74 -52.42
N ILE A 70 54.41 -2.11 -51.38
CA ILE A 70 53.00 -2.47 -51.47
C ILE A 70 52.23 -1.59 -50.49
N ARG A 71 51.30 -0.77 -51.00
CA ARG A 71 50.42 0.09 -50.17
C ARG A 71 51.17 1.03 -49.20
N ALA A 72 52.43 1.35 -49.49
CA ALA A 72 53.27 2.28 -48.73
C ALA A 72 53.64 3.55 -49.52
N ASN A 73 53.01 3.76 -50.69
CA ASN A 73 53.29 4.83 -51.64
C ASN A 73 52.93 6.21 -51.03
N GLY A 74 53.90 6.90 -50.42
CA GLY A 74 53.71 8.22 -49.81
C GLY A 74 54.70 8.56 -48.68
N SER A 75 54.46 9.67 -47.97
CA SER A 75 55.24 10.05 -46.79
C SER A 75 54.94 9.08 -45.64
N VAL A 76 55.80 8.08 -45.45
CA VAL A 76 55.74 7.18 -44.29
C VAL A 76 55.92 8.01 -43.02
N ASP A 77 54.91 8.04 -42.15
CA ASP A 77 55.04 8.64 -40.81
C ASP A 77 56.06 7.80 -40.01
N PRO A 78 57.27 8.33 -39.73
CA PRO A 78 58.32 7.58 -39.09
C PRO A 78 57.98 7.19 -37.64
N THR A 79 56.99 7.84 -37.02
CA THR A 79 56.59 7.56 -35.63
C THR A 79 55.70 6.33 -35.49
N ARG A 80 55.11 5.84 -36.59
CA ARG A 80 54.15 4.71 -36.60
C ARG A 80 54.64 3.50 -37.39
N ALA A 81 55.73 3.66 -38.14
CA ALA A 81 56.33 2.57 -38.90
C ALA A 81 57.13 1.65 -37.98
N LEU A 82 56.89 0.33 -38.07
CA LEU A 82 57.77 -0.65 -37.44
C LEU A 82 58.82 -1.06 -38.45
N ARG A 83 60.08 -1.11 -38.00
CA ARG A 83 61.22 -1.48 -38.82
C ARG A 83 62.00 -2.59 -38.17
N THR A 84 62.26 -3.64 -38.92
CA THR A 84 63.14 -4.73 -38.49
C THR A 84 64.16 -4.97 -39.58
N GLU A 85 65.43 -4.91 -39.20
CA GLU A 85 66.52 -5.33 -40.06
C GLU A 85 66.55 -6.85 -40.10
N VAL A 86 66.71 -7.40 -41.29
CA VAL A 86 66.75 -8.83 -41.56
C VAL A 86 67.98 -9.10 -42.40
N SER A 87 68.82 -10.03 -41.96
CA SER A 87 70.07 -10.39 -42.66
C SER A 87 70.05 -11.83 -43.19
N PRO A 88 69.26 -12.14 -44.23
CA PRO A 88 69.30 -13.45 -44.84
C PRO A 88 70.54 -13.62 -45.74
N LEU A 89 71.37 -14.63 -45.46
CA LEU A 89 72.43 -15.12 -46.35
C LEU A 89 73.32 -13.99 -46.93
N ASP A 90 73.87 -13.15 -46.04
CA ASP A 90 74.76 -12.00 -46.32
C ASP A 90 74.14 -10.75 -47.00
N HIS A 91 72.82 -10.73 -47.24
CA HIS A 91 72.13 -9.49 -47.63
C HIS A 91 71.52 -8.79 -46.42
N HIS A 92 71.64 -7.47 -46.34
CA HIS A 92 71.00 -6.65 -45.30
C HIS A 92 69.76 -5.97 -45.87
N TRP A 93 68.58 -6.39 -45.42
CA TRP A 93 67.30 -5.78 -45.80
C TRP A 93 66.62 -5.16 -44.59
N ILE A 94 65.84 -4.11 -44.80
CA ILE A 94 65.01 -3.51 -43.77
C ILE A 94 63.54 -3.63 -44.17
N LEU A 95 62.79 -4.39 -43.37
CA LEU A 95 61.35 -4.54 -43.51
C LEU A 95 60.67 -3.42 -42.74
N THR A 96 59.97 -2.54 -43.46
CA THR A 96 59.18 -1.46 -42.89
C THR A 96 57.69 -1.74 -43.10
N THR A 97 56.94 -1.96 -42.03
CA THR A 97 55.47 -1.98 -42.08
C THR A 97 54.91 -0.63 -41.66
N VAL A 98 53.83 -0.21 -42.32
CA VAL A 98 53.12 1.03 -42.01
C VAL A 98 51.63 0.72 -41.87
N PRO A 99 50.96 1.16 -40.79
CA PRO A 99 49.51 1.00 -40.71
C PRO A 99 48.84 1.87 -41.78
N SER A 100 47.97 1.27 -42.58
CA SER A 100 47.17 2.02 -43.55
C SER A 100 46.20 2.96 -42.82
N PRO A 101 45.95 4.17 -43.34
CA PRO A 101 45.01 5.11 -42.74
C PRO A 101 43.59 4.52 -42.64
N LYS A 102 43.16 3.75 -43.65
CA LYS A 102 41.85 3.08 -43.67
C LYS A 102 41.66 2.10 -42.51
N GLY A 103 42.67 1.27 -42.22
CA GLY A 103 42.59 0.30 -41.11
C GLY A 103 42.51 0.96 -39.73
N LEU A 104 43.19 2.09 -39.53
CA LEU A 104 43.10 2.86 -38.28
C LEU A 104 41.74 3.55 -38.12
N GLU A 105 41.17 4.06 -39.21
CA GLU A 105 39.84 4.68 -39.23
C GLU A 105 38.72 3.69 -38.92
N ASP A 106 38.79 2.46 -39.42
CA ASP A 106 37.77 1.43 -39.19
C ASP A 106 37.73 1.00 -37.71
N VAL A 107 38.90 0.83 -37.08
CA VAL A 107 39.01 0.53 -35.64
C VAL A 107 38.50 1.71 -34.80
N ALA A 108 38.82 2.94 -35.17
CA ALA A 108 38.33 4.13 -34.49
C ALA A 108 36.80 4.27 -34.61
N ARG A 109 36.24 4.01 -35.79
CA ARG A 109 34.78 4.02 -36.03
C ARG A 109 34.06 2.95 -35.22
N ALA A 110 34.57 1.71 -35.20
CA ALA A 110 34.00 0.64 -34.39
C ALA A 110 34.03 0.98 -32.88
N ALA A 111 35.14 1.49 -32.38
CA ALA A 111 35.24 1.93 -30.98
C ALA A 111 34.23 3.04 -30.67
N SER A 112 34.14 4.07 -31.51
CA SER A 112 33.16 5.16 -31.34
C SER A 112 31.72 4.65 -31.33
N GLN A 113 31.36 3.73 -32.22
CA GLN A 113 30.02 3.12 -32.25
C GLN A 113 29.71 2.37 -30.95
N THR A 114 30.65 1.57 -30.43
CA THR A 114 30.42 0.86 -29.16
C THR A 114 30.22 1.82 -27.97
N VAL A 115 30.99 2.91 -27.91
CA VAL A 115 30.84 3.95 -26.88
C VAL A 115 29.48 4.64 -26.99
N TRP A 116 29.07 5.01 -28.20
CA TRP A 116 27.75 5.63 -28.43
C TRP A 116 26.60 4.70 -28.08
N LEU A 117 26.67 3.43 -28.47
CA LEU A 117 25.65 2.43 -28.15
C LEU A 117 25.54 2.18 -26.64
N ALA A 118 26.68 2.06 -25.95
CA ALA A 118 26.70 1.88 -24.50
C ALA A 118 26.14 3.11 -23.77
N GLY A 119 26.52 4.32 -24.21
CA GLY A 119 25.99 5.57 -23.67
C GLY A 119 24.47 5.69 -23.87
N PHE A 120 23.99 5.42 -25.09
CA PHE A 120 22.56 5.43 -25.39
C PHE A 120 21.80 4.41 -24.56
N ALA A 121 22.30 3.17 -24.45
CA ALA A 121 21.68 2.12 -23.63
C ALA A 121 21.60 2.53 -22.15
N LEU A 122 22.68 3.13 -21.60
CA LEU A 122 22.71 3.61 -20.21
C LEU A 122 21.72 4.75 -19.99
N SER A 123 21.64 5.71 -20.91
CA SER A 123 20.67 6.81 -20.83
C SER A 123 19.22 6.34 -20.91
N VAL A 124 18.92 5.40 -21.82
CA VAL A 124 17.58 4.80 -21.92
C VAL A 124 17.24 4.03 -20.66
N PHE A 125 18.18 3.27 -20.11
CA PHE A 125 17.98 2.54 -18.86
C PHE A 125 17.72 3.49 -17.68
N ALA A 126 18.53 4.54 -17.54
CA ALA A 126 18.37 5.54 -16.49
C ALA A 126 17.02 6.27 -16.60
N ALA A 127 16.63 6.67 -17.82
CA ALA A 127 15.34 7.32 -18.08
C ALA A 127 14.16 6.38 -17.78
N SER A 128 14.24 5.11 -18.19
CA SER A 128 13.23 4.10 -17.91
C SER A 128 13.10 3.84 -16.40
N LEU A 129 14.22 3.74 -15.69
CA LEU A 129 14.23 3.55 -14.23
C LEU A 129 13.61 4.77 -13.52
N ALA A 130 13.98 5.98 -13.92
CA ALA A 130 13.42 7.21 -13.37
C ALA A 130 11.90 7.28 -13.60
N LEU A 131 11.43 6.92 -14.79
CA LEU A 131 10.00 6.89 -15.12
C LEU A 131 9.25 5.83 -14.30
N LEU A 132 9.82 4.64 -14.13
CA LEU A 132 9.25 3.58 -13.29
C LEU A 132 9.16 4.02 -11.83
N LEU A 133 10.22 4.63 -11.29
CA LEU A 133 10.23 5.12 -9.90
C LEU A 133 9.23 6.26 -9.70
N ASN A 134 9.16 7.22 -10.62
CA ASN A 134 8.20 8.31 -10.57
C ASN A 134 6.76 7.78 -10.66
N ARG A 135 6.49 6.85 -11.58
CA ARG A 135 5.18 6.20 -11.69
C ARG A 135 4.80 5.44 -10.41
N ARG A 136 5.75 4.73 -9.81
CA ARG A 136 5.52 4.00 -8.55
C ARG A 136 5.21 4.96 -7.40
N LEU A 137 5.97 6.04 -7.26
CA LEU A 137 5.74 7.06 -6.24
C LEU A 137 4.38 7.73 -6.43
N HIS A 138 4.03 8.09 -7.67
CA HIS A 138 2.74 8.71 -7.98
C HIS A 138 1.55 7.81 -7.60
N LEU A 139 1.64 6.51 -7.92
CA LEU A 139 0.60 5.54 -7.54
C LEU A 139 0.49 5.40 -6.01
N GLN A 140 1.62 5.40 -5.30
CA GLN A 140 1.61 5.38 -3.83
C GLN A 140 0.97 6.64 -3.25
N THR A 141 1.26 7.82 -3.79
CA THR A 141 0.63 9.08 -3.35
C THR A 141 -0.88 9.05 -3.58
N LEU A 142 -1.36 8.53 -4.71
CA LEU A 142 -2.79 8.39 -4.97
C LEU A 142 -3.46 7.43 -3.97
N HIS A 143 -2.79 6.33 -3.63
CA HIS A 143 -3.29 5.38 -2.64
C HIS A 143 -3.42 6.00 -1.25
N ILE A 144 -2.39 6.73 -0.79
CA ILE A 144 -2.40 7.42 0.51
C ILE A 144 -3.55 8.43 0.58
N ARG A 145 -3.70 9.28 -0.45
CA ARG A 145 -4.81 10.24 -0.53
C ARG A 145 -6.19 9.58 -0.49
N GLY A 146 -6.32 8.41 -1.12
CA GLY A 146 -7.55 7.64 -1.08
C GLY A 146 -7.87 7.06 0.30
N LEU A 147 -6.85 6.68 1.07
CA LEU A 147 -7.01 6.22 2.46
C LEU A 147 -7.41 7.38 3.39
N GLU A 148 -6.74 8.53 3.27
CA GLU A 148 -7.05 9.74 4.05
C GLU A 148 -8.51 10.19 3.85
N GLN A 149 -9.03 10.16 2.61
CA GLN A 149 -10.43 10.49 2.35
C GLN A 149 -11.41 9.51 2.99
N ARG A 150 -11.08 8.22 3.06
CA ARG A 150 -11.92 7.20 3.72
C ARG A 150 -11.94 7.40 5.23
N GLU A 151 -10.78 7.75 5.81
CA GLU A 151 -10.65 8.04 7.24
C GLU A 151 -11.51 9.24 7.64
N ILE A 152 -11.40 10.37 6.92
CA ILE A 152 -12.23 11.57 7.16
C ILE A 152 -13.73 11.24 7.08
N GLY A 153 -14.14 10.43 6.10
CA GLY A 153 -15.53 10.01 5.96
C GLY A 153 -16.01 9.16 7.15
N ALA A 154 -15.18 8.25 7.65
CA ALA A 154 -15.49 7.42 8.81
C ALA A 154 -15.58 8.25 10.10
N ASP A 155 -14.67 9.20 10.30
CA ASP A 155 -14.67 10.10 11.46
C ASP A 155 -15.94 10.95 11.51
N HIS A 156 -16.39 11.47 10.37
CA HIS A 156 -17.66 12.19 10.30
C HIS A 156 -18.86 11.30 10.66
N GLN A 157 -18.87 10.03 10.24
CA GLN A 157 -19.94 9.09 10.61
C GLN A 157 -19.95 8.80 12.11
N ILE A 158 -18.78 8.58 12.71
CA ILE A 158 -18.66 8.34 14.15
C ILE A 158 -19.11 9.56 14.94
N ALA A 159 -18.68 10.76 14.54
CA ALA A 159 -19.10 12.00 15.18
C ALA A 159 -20.62 12.20 15.08
N ASN A 160 -21.20 11.99 13.91
CA ASN A 160 -22.65 12.09 13.72
C ASN A 160 -23.40 11.08 14.60
N PHE A 161 -22.96 9.83 14.63
CA PHE A 161 -23.57 8.80 15.46
C PHE A 161 -23.47 9.13 16.96
N GLN A 162 -22.35 9.71 17.40
CA GLN A 162 -22.17 10.16 18.78
C GLN A 162 -23.13 11.30 19.13
N VAL A 163 -23.30 12.27 18.23
CA VAL A 163 -24.24 13.39 18.40
C VAL A 163 -25.68 12.89 18.42
N GLU A 164 -26.08 12.02 17.50
CA GLU A 164 -27.42 11.44 17.47
C GLU A 164 -27.72 10.65 18.76
N LYS A 165 -26.77 9.82 19.20
CA LYS A 165 -26.87 9.06 20.44
C LYS A 165 -26.98 9.96 21.67
N SER A 166 -26.23 11.07 21.73
CA SER A 166 -26.30 11.99 22.86
C SER A 166 -27.63 12.73 22.90
N ILE A 167 -28.16 13.16 21.76
CA ILE A 167 -29.48 13.78 21.64
C ILE A 167 -30.58 12.80 22.07
N LEU A 168 -30.55 11.56 21.60
CA LEU A 168 -31.55 10.55 21.99
C LEU A 168 -31.50 10.24 23.48
N ARG A 169 -30.29 10.10 24.05
CA ARG A 169 -30.12 9.91 25.50
C ARG A 169 -30.64 11.10 26.30
N GLN A 170 -30.38 12.32 25.84
CA GLN A 170 -30.85 13.52 26.50
C GLN A 170 -32.38 13.64 26.43
N ALA A 171 -32.98 13.36 25.27
CA ALA A 171 -34.43 13.35 25.10
C ALA A 171 -35.09 12.26 25.96
N LEU A 172 -34.49 11.08 26.07
CA LEU A 172 -34.95 10.02 26.96
C LEU A 172 -34.89 10.48 28.43
N ASN A 173 -33.75 11.03 28.86
CA ASN A 173 -33.59 11.52 30.23
C ASN A 173 -34.56 12.66 30.56
N ASP A 174 -34.77 13.62 29.64
CA ASP A 174 -35.75 14.70 29.82
C ASP A 174 -37.19 14.15 29.94
N SER A 175 -37.54 13.18 29.09
CA SER A 175 -38.85 12.53 29.15
C SER A 175 -39.05 11.73 30.45
N GLU A 176 -38.05 10.97 30.89
CA GLU A 176 -38.09 10.22 32.15
C GLU A 176 -38.19 11.17 33.36
N GLN A 177 -37.37 12.21 33.38
CA GLN A 177 -37.37 13.20 34.46
C GLN A 177 -38.72 13.91 34.52
N ARG A 178 -39.25 14.35 33.38
CA ARG A 178 -40.59 14.96 33.31
C ARG A 178 -41.67 14.00 33.81
N SER A 179 -41.58 12.72 33.49
CA SER A 179 -42.51 11.70 34.01
C SER A 179 -42.41 11.57 35.53
N ARG A 180 -41.18 11.55 36.10
CA ARG A 180 -40.98 11.48 37.55
C ARG A 180 -41.49 12.73 38.25
N ASP A 181 -41.23 13.91 37.69
CA ASP A 181 -41.69 15.19 38.24
C ASP A 181 -43.22 15.26 38.23
N LEU A 182 -43.88 14.84 37.14
CA LEU A 182 -45.35 14.77 37.07
C LEU A 182 -45.94 13.84 38.13
N VAL A 183 -45.32 12.68 38.37
CA VAL A 183 -45.75 11.76 39.43
C VAL A 183 -45.58 12.41 40.80
N ALA A 184 -44.42 13.00 41.08
CA ALA A 184 -44.13 13.65 42.36
C ALA A 184 -45.09 14.82 42.64
N LEU A 185 -45.38 15.64 41.63
CA LEU A 185 -46.30 16.79 41.74
C LEU A 185 -47.77 16.38 41.90
N SER A 186 -48.16 15.18 41.43
CA SER A 186 -49.56 14.73 41.51
C SER A 186 -50.03 14.44 42.94
N GLY A 187 -49.11 14.23 43.88
CA GLY A 187 -49.42 13.79 45.25
C GLY A 187 -50.03 12.39 45.33
N ALA A 188 -50.15 11.67 44.21
CA ALA A 188 -50.67 10.32 44.17
C ALA A 188 -49.55 9.30 44.42
N VAL A 189 -49.85 8.25 45.18
CA VAL A 189 -48.99 7.07 45.20
C VAL A 189 -49.27 6.25 43.95
N ILE A 190 -48.22 5.92 43.21
CA ILE A 190 -48.31 5.09 42.00
C ILE A 190 -47.86 3.68 42.33
N TRP A 191 -48.65 2.71 41.88
CA TRP A 191 -48.38 1.28 42.03
C TRP A 191 -48.33 0.63 40.65
N GLU A 192 -47.44 -0.33 40.50
CA GLU A 192 -47.50 -1.28 39.38
C GLU A 192 -47.71 -2.67 39.96
N LEU A 193 -48.75 -3.33 39.47
CA LEU A 193 -49.13 -4.67 39.86
C LEU A 193 -48.85 -5.62 38.70
N ASP A 194 -48.47 -6.85 39.02
CA ASP A 194 -48.43 -7.94 38.04
C ASP A 194 -49.85 -8.36 37.60
N GLU A 195 -49.94 -9.36 36.71
CA GLU A 195 -51.22 -9.90 36.22
C GLU A 195 -52.14 -10.45 37.33
N ASN A 196 -51.56 -10.85 38.46
CA ASN A 196 -52.24 -11.42 39.63
C ASN A 196 -52.57 -10.37 40.70
N GLY A 197 -52.23 -9.10 40.49
CA GLY A 197 -52.47 -8.03 41.46
C GLY A 197 -51.43 -7.92 42.57
N ARG A 198 -50.26 -8.54 42.42
CA ARG A 198 -49.13 -8.39 43.35
C ARG A 198 -48.32 -7.16 43.01
N ILE A 199 -47.87 -6.45 44.04
CA ILE A 199 -47.13 -5.19 43.90
C ILE A 199 -45.73 -5.47 43.35
N GLY A 200 -45.46 -5.05 42.11
CA GLY A 200 -44.12 -5.06 41.51
C GLY A 200 -43.34 -3.78 41.79
N PHE A 201 -44.03 -2.65 41.87
CA PHE A 201 -43.46 -1.34 42.18
C PHE A 201 -44.46 -0.49 42.95
N VAL A 202 -43.96 0.35 43.87
CA VAL A 202 -44.74 1.40 44.53
C VAL A 202 -43.87 2.63 44.74
N SER A 203 -44.44 3.81 44.51
CA SER A 203 -43.74 5.08 44.66
C SER A 203 -43.51 5.43 46.15
N THR A 204 -42.48 6.23 46.44
CA THR A 204 -42.02 6.51 47.82
C THR A 204 -43.05 7.24 48.68
N GLN A 205 -44.01 7.93 48.07
CA GLN A 205 -45.11 8.61 48.76
C GLN A 205 -45.98 7.64 49.59
N ILE A 206 -45.86 6.32 49.39
CA ILE A 206 -46.58 5.33 50.21
C ILE A 206 -46.20 5.38 51.69
N ALA A 207 -44.96 5.78 51.98
CA ALA A 207 -44.49 5.92 53.36
C ALA A 207 -45.28 7.01 54.10
N GLU A 208 -45.63 8.10 53.42
CA GLU A 208 -46.45 9.17 54.01
C GLU A 208 -47.92 8.76 54.13
N LEU A 209 -48.42 7.91 53.22
CA LEU A 209 -49.83 7.52 53.19
C LEU A 209 -50.18 6.38 54.17
N LEU A 210 -49.35 5.34 54.26
CA LEU A 210 -49.64 4.12 55.05
C LEU A 210 -48.60 3.80 56.13
N ASP A 211 -47.58 4.64 56.33
CA ASP A 211 -46.43 4.40 57.23
C ASP A 211 -45.70 3.07 56.97
N ARG A 212 -45.60 2.69 55.69
CA ARG A 212 -44.91 1.48 55.24
C ARG A 212 -43.85 1.81 54.20
N ALA A 213 -42.68 1.17 54.29
CA ALA A 213 -41.64 1.36 53.28
C ALA A 213 -42.02 0.63 51.98
N PRO A 214 -41.70 1.19 50.79
CA PRO A 214 -41.93 0.53 49.51
C PRO A 214 -41.40 -0.90 49.46
N ALA A 215 -40.20 -1.13 50.01
CA ALA A 215 -39.53 -2.43 50.01
C ALA A 215 -40.31 -3.52 50.77
N ASP A 216 -41.11 -3.13 51.77
CA ASP A 216 -41.90 -4.07 52.58
C ASP A 216 -43.18 -4.50 51.86
N LEU A 217 -43.59 -3.77 50.81
CA LEU A 217 -44.84 -3.99 50.08
C LEU A 217 -44.64 -4.77 48.78
N VAL A 218 -43.44 -4.72 48.19
CA VAL A 218 -43.14 -5.44 46.94
C VAL A 218 -43.34 -6.95 47.12
N GLY A 219 -44.06 -7.56 46.18
CA GLY A 219 -44.41 -8.98 46.17
C GLY A 219 -45.72 -9.31 46.88
N GLN A 220 -46.26 -8.42 47.73
CA GLN A 220 -47.52 -8.63 48.41
C GLN A 220 -48.72 -8.36 47.49
N PRO A 221 -49.85 -9.07 47.63
CA PRO A 221 -51.09 -8.72 46.95
C PRO A 221 -51.59 -7.36 47.45
N LEU A 222 -51.89 -6.42 46.54
CA LEU A 222 -52.47 -5.12 46.95
C LEU A 222 -53.78 -5.28 47.72
N GLU A 223 -54.51 -6.36 47.43
CA GLU A 223 -55.76 -6.73 48.10
C GLU A 223 -55.61 -6.93 49.62
N GLU A 224 -54.44 -7.36 50.11
CA GLU A 224 -54.16 -7.50 51.55
C GLU A 224 -54.11 -6.15 52.28
N LEU A 225 -53.85 -5.07 51.54
CA LEU A 225 -53.88 -3.71 52.06
C LEU A 225 -55.28 -3.08 51.99
N VAL A 226 -56.24 -3.72 51.31
CA VAL A 226 -57.62 -3.23 51.20
C VAL A 226 -58.42 -3.69 52.41
N ALA A 227 -59.20 -2.80 53.02
CA ALA A 227 -60.07 -3.16 54.14
C ALA A 227 -60.98 -4.37 53.77
N PRO A 228 -61.16 -5.36 54.67
CA PRO A 228 -61.82 -6.63 54.32
C PRO A 228 -63.19 -6.48 53.65
N ALA A 229 -63.98 -5.50 54.06
CA ALA A 229 -65.31 -5.22 53.50
C ALA A 229 -65.30 -4.75 52.03
N PHE A 230 -64.15 -4.29 51.51
CA PHE A 230 -64.01 -3.72 50.17
C PHE A 230 -63.19 -4.59 49.21
N GLN A 231 -62.67 -5.74 49.65
CA GLN A 231 -61.85 -6.63 48.80
C GLN A 231 -62.60 -7.12 47.56
N ASP A 232 -63.88 -7.50 47.69
CA ASP A 232 -64.70 -7.91 46.53
C ASP A 232 -64.94 -6.76 45.54
N ASN A 233 -65.04 -5.52 46.02
CA ASN A 233 -65.16 -4.36 45.16
C ASN A 233 -63.87 -4.12 44.39
N PHE A 234 -62.71 -4.27 45.05
CA PHE A 234 -61.40 -4.17 44.44
C PHE A 234 -61.18 -5.24 43.35
N ARG A 235 -61.51 -6.52 43.63
CA ARG A 235 -61.42 -7.61 42.63
C ARG A 235 -62.28 -7.32 41.40
N ARG A 236 -63.51 -6.81 41.59
CA ARG A 236 -64.39 -6.41 40.48
C ARG A 236 -63.81 -5.27 39.67
N ALA A 237 -63.20 -4.27 40.32
CA ALA A 237 -62.56 -3.15 39.64
C ALA A 237 -61.35 -3.61 38.79
N LEU A 238 -60.51 -4.52 39.29
CA LEU A 238 -59.41 -5.10 38.52
C LEU A 238 -59.92 -5.88 37.30
N ALA A 239 -60.98 -6.68 37.47
CA ALA A 239 -61.58 -7.43 36.37
C ALA A 239 -62.18 -6.50 35.30
N ALA A 240 -62.85 -5.42 35.70
CA ALA A 240 -63.37 -4.40 34.79
C ALA A 240 -62.25 -3.70 34.01
N ALA A 241 -61.20 -3.24 34.70
CA ALA A 241 -60.05 -2.57 34.09
C ALA A 241 -59.32 -3.47 33.07
N ARG A 242 -59.26 -4.79 33.34
CA ARG A 242 -58.69 -5.79 32.43
C ARG A 242 -59.47 -5.86 31.10
N ASN A 243 -60.80 -5.82 31.16
CA ASN A 243 -61.64 -5.97 29.99
C ASN A 243 -61.66 -4.71 29.11
N ASP A 244 -61.93 -3.55 29.70
CA ASP A 244 -62.31 -2.35 28.93
C ASP A 244 -61.12 -1.41 28.58
N SER A 245 -59.91 -1.68 29.09
CA SER A 245 -58.70 -0.85 28.90
C SER A 245 -58.86 0.64 29.30
N SER A 246 -60.00 0.99 29.92
CA SER A 246 -60.34 2.28 30.47
C SER A 246 -59.72 2.45 31.87
N ILE A 247 -59.81 3.67 32.41
CA ILE A 247 -59.41 3.95 33.79
C ILE A 247 -60.61 3.68 34.68
N GLU A 248 -60.52 2.64 35.50
CA GLU A 248 -61.52 2.32 36.52
C GLU A 248 -61.24 3.10 37.79
N ARG A 249 -62.26 3.73 38.35
CA ARG A 249 -62.16 4.48 39.60
C ARG A 249 -62.96 3.77 40.69
N ILE A 250 -62.31 3.54 41.82
CA ILE A 250 -62.93 2.96 43.01
C ILE A 250 -62.51 3.73 44.27
N ASP A 251 -63.47 4.01 45.13
CA ASP A 251 -63.23 4.63 46.43
C ASP A 251 -63.30 3.51 47.49
N LEU A 252 -62.22 3.33 48.26
CA LEU A 252 -62.15 2.32 49.33
C LEU A 252 -61.10 2.71 50.39
N PRO A 253 -61.17 2.18 51.61
CA PRO A 253 -60.14 2.36 52.61
C PRO A 253 -58.98 1.37 52.42
N LEU A 254 -57.75 1.87 52.51
CA LEU A 254 -56.54 1.06 52.69
C LEU A 254 -56.18 0.96 54.18
N LEU A 255 -55.57 -0.14 54.57
CA LEU A 255 -55.12 -0.39 55.94
C LEU A 255 -53.75 0.25 56.20
N HIS A 256 -53.67 1.04 57.26
CA HIS A 256 -52.41 1.58 57.78
C HIS A 256 -51.49 0.46 58.29
N ARG A 257 -50.23 0.78 58.61
CA ARG A 257 -49.25 -0.15 59.21
C ARG A 257 -49.85 -1.04 60.32
N ASP A 258 -50.59 -0.43 61.24
CA ASP A 258 -51.15 -1.08 62.43
C ASP A 258 -52.38 -1.95 62.15
N GLN A 259 -52.83 -2.05 60.90
CA GLN A 259 -54.00 -2.83 60.44
C GLN A 259 -55.35 -2.46 61.06
N GLU A 260 -55.40 -1.56 62.05
CA GLU A 260 -56.62 -1.05 62.68
C GLU A 260 -57.08 0.29 62.10
N ALA A 261 -56.16 1.13 61.62
CA ALA A 261 -56.50 2.44 61.05
C ALA A 261 -56.78 2.33 59.54
N GLU A 262 -57.95 2.82 59.13
CA GLU A 262 -58.37 2.89 57.74
C GLU A 262 -58.08 4.27 57.14
N VAL A 263 -57.34 4.29 56.03
CA VAL A 263 -57.02 5.50 55.26
C VAL A 263 -57.94 5.55 54.04
N PRO A 264 -58.91 6.47 53.96
CA PRO A 264 -59.81 6.56 52.83
C PRO A 264 -59.05 7.04 51.58
N VAL A 265 -59.05 6.23 50.52
CA VAL A 265 -58.36 6.56 49.27
C VAL A 265 -59.28 6.43 48.07
N VAL A 266 -58.88 7.11 47.01
CA VAL A 266 -59.41 6.93 45.66
C VAL A 266 -58.36 6.18 44.85
N LEU A 267 -58.70 4.96 44.44
CA LEU A 267 -57.91 4.14 43.52
C LEU A 267 -58.37 4.41 42.09
N ARG A 268 -57.41 4.69 41.21
CA ARG A 268 -57.60 4.70 39.76
C ARG A 268 -56.73 3.61 39.15
N VAL A 269 -57.35 2.63 38.52
CA VAL A 269 -56.69 1.43 37.99
C VAL A 269 -56.80 1.42 36.48
N ARG A 270 -55.69 1.10 35.81
CA ARG A 270 -55.64 0.88 34.37
C ARG A 270 -54.86 -0.39 34.07
N ALA A 271 -55.39 -1.26 33.21
CA ALA A 271 -54.66 -2.42 32.73
C ALA A 271 -53.56 -2.03 31.74
N LEU A 272 -52.36 -2.59 31.91
CA LEU A 272 -51.25 -2.50 30.97
C LEU A 272 -51.30 -3.70 30.03
N LYS A 273 -51.48 -3.45 28.74
CA LYS A 273 -51.54 -4.51 27.71
C LYS A 273 -50.35 -4.38 26.77
N ASP A 274 -49.63 -5.47 26.57
CA ASP A 274 -48.54 -5.61 25.60
C ASP A 274 -49.07 -6.35 24.36
N PRO A 275 -48.82 -5.85 23.13
CA PRO A 275 -49.16 -6.55 21.89
C PRO A 275 -48.69 -8.00 21.81
N VAL A 276 -47.61 -8.36 22.52
CA VAL A 276 -46.99 -9.70 22.48
C VAL A 276 -47.47 -10.59 23.62
N HIS A 277 -47.59 -10.05 24.84
CA HIS A 277 -47.87 -10.84 26.05
C HIS A 277 -49.33 -10.75 26.53
N GLY A 278 -50.17 -9.93 25.89
CA GLY A 278 -51.56 -9.74 26.31
C GLY A 278 -51.63 -8.77 27.49
N LEU A 279 -52.00 -9.24 28.67
CA LEU A 279 -52.01 -8.42 29.89
C LEU A 279 -50.62 -8.50 30.54
N SER A 280 -49.96 -7.38 30.79
CA SER A 280 -48.68 -7.36 31.51
C SER A 280 -48.84 -7.02 33.00
N GLY A 281 -49.99 -6.46 33.38
CA GLY A 281 -50.27 -6.05 34.76
C GLY A 281 -51.22 -4.87 34.84
N PHE A 282 -51.17 -4.15 35.96
CA PHE A 282 -52.01 -2.98 36.22
C PHE A 282 -51.18 -1.82 36.73
N ARG A 283 -51.49 -0.61 36.27
CA ARG A 283 -50.98 0.63 36.88
C ARG A 283 -52.08 1.27 37.69
N VAL A 284 -51.76 1.60 38.93
CA VAL A 284 -52.72 2.13 39.90
C VAL A 284 -52.22 3.46 40.43
N SER A 285 -53.12 4.43 40.56
CA SER A 285 -52.86 5.70 41.22
C SER A 285 -53.80 5.83 42.42
N THR A 286 -53.25 6.05 43.60
CA THR A 286 -54.02 6.28 44.83
C THR A 286 -53.83 7.70 45.33
N LEU A 287 -54.95 8.37 45.60
CA LEU A 287 -54.97 9.67 46.27
C LEU A 287 -55.73 9.55 47.59
N GLN A 288 -55.18 10.11 48.66
CA GLN A 288 -55.90 10.20 49.93
C GLN A 288 -57.11 11.12 49.78
N ARG A 289 -58.27 10.67 50.22
CA ARG A 289 -59.46 11.49 50.26
C ARG A 289 -59.46 12.27 51.56
N MET A 290 -59.16 13.56 51.50
CA MET A 290 -59.36 14.46 52.64
C MET A 290 -60.85 14.60 52.91
N THR A 291 -61.30 14.16 54.07
CA THR A 291 -62.62 14.49 54.61
C THR A 291 -62.59 15.94 55.06
N LEU A 292 -63.13 16.86 54.24
CA LEU A 292 -63.46 18.23 54.65
C LEU A 292 -64.73 18.22 55.53
#